data_AF-A0A142X0C9-F1
#
_entry.id   AF-A0A142X0C9-F1
#
_cell.length_a   1.000
_cell.length_b   1.000
_cell.length_c   1.000
_cell.angle_alpha   90.00
_cell.angle_beta   90.00
_cell.angle_gamma   90.00
#
_symmetry.space_group_name_H-M   'P 1'
#
loop_
_entity.id
_entity.type
_entity.pdbx_description
1 polymer ?
#
loop_
_entity_poly.entity_id
_entity_poly.type
_entity_poly.pdbx_seq_one_letter_code
_entity_poly.pdbx_strand_id
1 'polypeptide(L)'
;MSFRFPLVALIACLAASASLPAAETAWQNLLEQADLDRAVGTWSRKEGMLQTAASPGARVPLQVQPAREYDYRVTFTRTSGVHSIALMFVVNGHPTVCDIDAWGQHLAGIQRVSGRTLRERATPPQRVTLKNGEKSTVLIEVRRDEVRVLLDGKAIDTVRGDGTALSIVDEWRLPTETLGIGSWDSAATFHAVEYRPVGEPAVAATPVRPATTPPSGTPSSTPAGRDRPSPASPARPAPAQAGGDKPRVLIVIANQDFFYREYADPRRELEQAGFQVEVAAARQGACRPHPNSGQGNDGGTVQADHALADVKPERYAAILFAGGWGASQYQYAFRGRYRNGGYNGSPELRNRANELINAFVKEDKYVAGLCHGVSVLAWSRVNGKSLLDGRAVCAATLPSPDGQHPGASGVPASRWHAETNGARLHPGNSVGNPNTSTDDIAVDGKVVTGQDDQSARELGRTLATLLRAR
;
A
#
# COMPACT_ATOMS: atom_id res chain seq x y z
N MET A 1 -13.08 -8.88 101.42
CA MET A 1 -13.65 -9.10 100.08
C MET A 1 -13.94 -7.75 99.45
N SER A 2 -13.17 -7.38 98.42
CA SER A 2 -13.42 -6.26 97.49
C SER A 2 -12.26 -6.23 96.49
N PHE A 3 -12.45 -6.80 95.30
CA PHE A 3 -11.48 -6.73 94.21
C PHE A 3 -11.64 -5.41 93.46
N ARG A 4 -10.59 -4.58 93.43
CA ARG A 4 -10.39 -3.48 92.49
C ARG A 4 -9.25 -3.87 91.55
N PHE A 5 -9.54 -3.96 90.26
CA PHE A 5 -8.51 -4.07 89.21
C PHE A 5 -8.05 -2.66 88.79
N PRO A 6 -6.74 -2.39 88.66
CA PRO A 6 -6.24 -1.22 87.98
C PRO A 6 -5.77 -1.54 86.55
N LEU A 7 -6.09 -0.56 85.70
CA LEU A 7 -5.54 -0.14 84.42
C LEU A 7 -4.07 -0.54 84.15
N VAL A 8 -3.79 -1.13 82.99
CA VAL A 8 -2.44 -1.16 82.38
C VAL A 8 -2.56 -0.61 80.96
N ALA A 9 -1.77 0.43 80.70
CA ALA A 9 -1.65 1.14 79.44
C ALA A 9 -0.96 0.29 78.37
N LEU A 10 -1.53 0.24 77.16
CA LEU A 10 -0.91 -0.38 75.99
C LEU A 10 -0.16 0.70 75.20
N ILE A 11 1.16 0.55 75.13
CA ILE A 11 2.06 1.37 74.32
C ILE A 11 1.88 0.96 72.85
N ALA A 12 1.48 1.93 72.01
CA ALA A 12 1.41 1.74 70.56
C ALA A 12 2.82 1.86 69.95
N CYS A 13 3.36 0.74 69.46
CA CYS A 13 4.52 0.74 68.58
C CYS A 13 4.06 1.07 67.15
N LEU A 14 4.48 2.22 66.62
CA LEU A 14 4.46 2.49 65.19
C LEU A 14 5.42 1.51 64.49
N ALA A 15 4.88 0.51 63.82
CA ALA A 15 5.61 -0.23 62.81
C ALA A 15 5.56 0.59 61.51
N ALA A 16 6.69 1.13 61.08
CA ALA A 16 6.85 1.68 59.75
C ALA A 16 6.53 0.58 58.73
N SER A 17 5.43 0.75 57.99
CA SER A 17 5.12 -0.07 56.83
C SER A 17 6.16 0.23 55.75
N ALA A 18 7.25 -0.53 55.74
CA ALA A 18 8.10 -0.63 54.57
C ALA A 18 7.21 -1.15 53.43
N SER A 19 6.94 -0.32 52.43
CA SER A 19 6.29 -0.77 51.21
C SER A 19 7.19 -1.83 50.59
N LEU A 20 6.72 -3.07 50.52
CA LEU A 20 7.34 -4.08 49.68
C LEU A 20 7.43 -3.49 48.26
N PRO A 21 8.58 -3.58 47.59
CA PRO A 21 8.64 -3.18 46.18
C PRO A 21 7.60 -4.00 45.42
N ALA A 22 6.76 -3.31 44.65
CA ALA A 22 5.81 -3.96 43.75
C ALA A 22 6.59 -5.01 42.95
N ALA A 23 6.18 -6.27 43.03
CA ALA A 23 6.82 -7.34 42.28
C ALA A 23 6.85 -6.93 40.81
N GLU A 24 8.05 -6.72 40.26
CA GLU A 24 8.23 -6.31 38.88
C GLU A 24 7.64 -7.44 38.00
N THR A 25 6.53 -7.15 37.30
CA THR A 25 5.86 -8.14 36.46
C THR A 25 6.86 -8.65 35.42
N ALA A 26 7.06 -9.98 35.34
CA ALA A 26 7.98 -10.54 34.37
C ALA A 26 7.49 -10.32 32.92
N TRP A 27 8.41 -10.23 31.97
CA TRP A 27 8.08 -10.22 30.54
C TRP A 27 7.49 -11.56 30.11
N GLN A 28 6.34 -11.53 29.44
CA GLN A 28 5.72 -12.68 28.79
C GLN A 28 6.02 -12.64 27.29
N ASN A 29 6.62 -13.71 26.75
CA ASN A 29 6.75 -13.86 25.30
C ASN A 29 5.41 -14.37 24.71
N LEU A 30 4.86 -13.61 23.78
CA LEU A 30 3.59 -13.79 23.08
C LEU A 30 3.70 -14.53 21.74
N LEU A 31 4.90 -14.97 21.33
CA LEU A 31 5.06 -15.64 20.04
C LEU A 31 4.17 -16.88 19.90
N GLU A 32 3.99 -17.68 20.96
CA GLU A 32 3.11 -18.87 20.94
C GLU A 32 1.62 -18.51 20.91
N GLN A 33 1.27 -17.28 21.26
CA GLN A 33 -0.09 -16.75 21.25
C GLN A 33 -0.48 -16.17 19.89
N ALA A 34 0.42 -16.17 18.90
CA ALA A 34 0.09 -15.73 17.55
C ALA A 34 -0.90 -16.68 16.87
N ASP A 35 -2.05 -16.13 16.49
CA ASP A 35 -3.15 -16.85 15.86
C ASP A 35 -2.98 -16.89 14.34
N LEU A 36 -2.25 -17.91 13.88
CA LEU A 36 -1.93 -18.10 12.45
C LEU A 36 -3.17 -18.38 11.60
N ASP A 37 -4.25 -18.92 12.18
CA ASP A 37 -5.51 -19.17 11.47
C ASP A 37 -6.22 -17.85 11.11
N ARG A 38 -5.94 -16.79 11.86
CA ARG A 38 -6.45 -15.43 11.63
C ARG A 38 -5.41 -14.50 11.01
N ALA A 39 -4.26 -15.02 10.60
CA ALA A 39 -3.24 -14.23 9.96
C ALA A 39 -3.62 -13.82 8.52
N VAL A 40 -3.16 -12.65 8.11
CA VAL A 40 -3.17 -12.19 6.72
C VAL A 40 -1.74 -12.26 6.20
N GLY A 41 -1.56 -12.74 4.98
CA GLY A 41 -0.24 -13.02 4.38
C GLY A 41 0.27 -14.43 4.74
N THR A 42 1.45 -14.76 4.24
CA THR A 42 2.06 -16.07 4.50
C THR A 42 2.87 -16.01 5.77
N TRP A 43 2.46 -16.76 6.79
CA TRP A 43 3.15 -16.87 8.08
C TRP A 43 3.53 -18.31 8.38
N SER A 44 4.69 -18.50 9.00
CA SER A 44 5.16 -19.81 9.44
C SER A 44 5.93 -19.70 10.74
N ARG A 45 5.82 -20.72 11.59
CA ARG A 45 6.66 -20.87 12.78
C ARG A 45 7.89 -21.71 12.43
N LYS A 46 9.08 -21.20 12.71
CA LYS A 46 10.35 -21.91 12.50
C LYS A 46 11.27 -21.66 13.67
N GLU A 47 11.74 -22.73 14.32
CA GLU A 47 12.71 -22.66 15.43
C GLU A 47 12.26 -21.71 16.56
N GLY A 48 10.96 -21.71 16.90
CA GLY A 48 10.38 -20.84 17.93
C GLY A 48 10.20 -19.37 17.51
N MET A 49 10.52 -19.01 16.27
CA MET A 49 10.33 -17.68 15.70
C MET A 49 9.14 -17.66 14.74
N LEU A 50 8.56 -16.48 14.52
CA LEU A 50 7.57 -16.27 13.47
C LEU A 50 8.21 -15.62 12.25
N GLN A 51 7.93 -16.19 11.09
CA GLN A 51 8.41 -15.68 9.81
C GLN A 51 7.22 -15.31 8.94
N THR A 52 7.36 -14.21 8.20
CA THR A 52 6.41 -13.82 7.18
C THR A 52 7.13 -13.54 5.87
N ALA A 53 6.52 -13.95 4.76
CA ALA A 53 6.97 -13.58 3.43
C ALA A 53 6.52 -12.15 3.10
N ALA A 54 7.24 -11.49 2.19
CA ALA A 54 6.83 -10.19 1.68
C ALA A 54 5.41 -10.30 1.08
N SER A 55 4.46 -9.64 1.71
CA SER A 55 3.09 -9.53 1.22
C SER A 55 2.45 -8.24 1.73
N PRO A 56 1.54 -7.61 0.96
CA PRO A 56 0.85 -6.40 1.41
C PRO A 56 0.04 -6.67 2.68
N GLY A 57 0.27 -5.86 3.72
CA GLY A 57 -0.51 -5.89 4.96
C GLY A 57 -0.44 -7.21 5.72
N ALA A 58 0.68 -7.95 5.63
CA ALA A 58 0.86 -9.19 6.36
C ALA A 58 0.77 -8.92 7.87
N ARG A 59 -0.13 -9.60 8.57
CA ARG A 59 -0.33 -9.37 10.00
C ARG A 59 -0.87 -10.59 10.70
N VAL A 60 -0.53 -10.75 11.97
CA VAL A 60 -1.04 -11.83 12.82
C VAL A 60 -1.49 -11.24 14.17
N PRO A 61 -2.74 -11.51 14.62
CA PRO A 61 -3.18 -11.13 15.95
C PRO A 61 -2.55 -12.04 17.01
N LEU A 62 -2.32 -11.48 18.20
CA LEU A 62 -1.82 -12.22 19.36
C LEU A 62 -2.98 -12.46 20.32
N GLN A 63 -3.12 -13.67 20.84
CA GLN A 63 -4.16 -14.03 21.80
C GLN A 63 -3.80 -13.52 23.21
N VAL A 64 -3.93 -12.21 23.41
CA VAL A 64 -3.70 -11.52 24.68
C VAL A 64 -4.77 -10.45 24.89
N GLN A 65 -5.20 -10.26 26.14
CA GLN A 65 -6.00 -9.12 26.53
C GLN A 65 -5.06 -8.03 27.09
N PRO A 66 -4.85 -6.91 26.39
CA PRO A 66 -3.97 -5.86 26.89
C PRO A 66 -4.49 -5.27 28.20
N ALA A 67 -3.61 -5.09 29.18
CA ALA A 67 -3.88 -4.33 30.39
C ALA A 67 -4.04 -2.85 30.05
N ARG A 68 -4.51 -2.05 31.01
CA ARG A 68 -4.66 -0.60 30.82
C ARG A 68 -3.32 0.10 30.56
N GLU A 69 -2.28 -0.33 31.26
CA GLU A 69 -0.93 0.21 31.15
C GLU A 69 0.03 -0.98 31.03
N TYR A 70 0.95 -0.92 30.07
CA TYR A 70 1.83 -2.04 29.74
C TYR A 70 3.03 -1.60 28.90
N ASP A 71 4.02 -2.47 28.83
CA ASP A 71 5.10 -2.41 27.86
C ASP A 71 4.93 -3.51 26.82
N TYR A 72 5.16 -3.17 25.55
CA TYR A 72 5.10 -4.09 24.42
C TYR A 72 6.39 -3.99 23.59
N ARG A 73 7.17 -5.06 23.59
CA ARG A 73 8.50 -5.10 22.98
C ARG A 73 8.55 -6.13 21.88
N VAL A 74 9.04 -5.77 20.70
CA VAL A 74 9.17 -6.70 19.57
C VAL A 74 10.59 -6.64 19.02
N THR A 75 11.25 -7.79 19.01
CA THR A 75 12.57 -7.98 18.42
C THR A 75 12.42 -8.69 17.09
N PHE A 76 12.89 -8.10 16.02
CA PHE A 76 12.72 -8.62 14.66
C PHE A 76 13.95 -8.37 13.79
N THR A 77 13.99 -9.05 12.65
CA THR A 77 14.88 -8.77 11.53
C THR A 77 14.04 -8.69 10.27
N ARG A 78 14.06 -7.55 9.58
CA ARG A 78 13.53 -7.48 8.21
C ARG A 78 14.52 -8.20 7.31
N THR A 79 14.12 -9.27 6.66
CA THR A 79 15.01 -10.10 5.83
C THR A 79 15.05 -9.60 4.39
N SER A 80 13.96 -9.01 3.90
CA SER A 80 13.89 -8.32 2.60
C SER A 80 12.80 -7.24 2.60
N GLY A 81 12.83 -6.36 1.61
CA GLY A 81 11.87 -5.25 1.46
C GLY A 81 12.37 -3.95 2.09
N VAL A 82 11.63 -2.87 1.87
CA VAL A 82 11.94 -1.49 2.31
C VAL A 82 10.74 -0.82 2.98
N HIS A 83 9.75 -1.62 3.33
CA HIS A 83 8.46 -1.18 3.82
C HIS A 83 8.27 -1.63 5.27
N SER A 84 7.11 -1.28 5.83
CA SER A 84 6.88 -1.26 7.27
C SER A 84 7.17 -2.59 7.97
N ILE A 85 7.79 -2.53 9.14
CA ILE A 85 7.48 -3.46 10.23
C ILE A 85 6.47 -2.77 11.14
N ALA A 86 5.34 -3.44 11.39
CA ALA A 86 4.20 -2.87 12.08
C ALA A 86 3.94 -3.58 13.41
N LEU A 87 3.64 -2.80 14.44
CA LEU A 87 3.21 -3.27 15.75
C LEU A 87 1.82 -2.71 16.01
N MET A 88 0.81 -3.57 16.06
CA MET A 88 -0.56 -3.21 16.40
C MET A 88 -0.74 -3.32 17.92
N PHE A 89 -1.35 -2.31 18.52
CA PHE A 89 -1.54 -2.23 19.96
C PHE A 89 -2.81 -1.43 20.30
N VAL A 90 -3.22 -1.44 21.57
CA VAL A 90 -4.48 -0.87 22.02
C VAL A 90 -4.25 0.11 23.16
N VAL A 91 -4.79 1.32 23.06
CA VAL A 91 -4.69 2.34 24.11
C VAL A 91 -6.11 2.66 24.58
N ASN A 92 -6.46 2.24 25.79
CA ASN A 92 -7.79 2.48 26.38
C ASN A 92 -8.97 2.09 25.47
N GLY A 93 -8.88 0.92 24.80
CA GLY A 93 -9.91 0.47 23.85
C GLY A 93 -9.82 1.09 22.45
N HIS A 94 -8.78 1.88 22.15
CA HIS A 94 -8.53 2.43 20.82
C HIS A 94 -7.40 1.64 20.12
N PRO A 95 -7.73 0.79 19.13
CA PRO A 95 -6.71 0.11 18.33
C PRO A 95 -5.89 1.12 17.54
N THR A 96 -4.59 0.88 17.47
CA THR A 96 -3.64 1.72 16.75
C THR A 96 -2.46 0.87 16.27
N VAL A 97 -1.54 1.49 15.54
CA VAL A 97 -0.37 0.83 14.98
C VAL A 97 0.83 1.77 14.96
N CYS A 98 1.99 1.21 15.27
CA CYS A 98 3.28 1.86 15.05
C CYS A 98 3.93 1.24 13.83
N ASP A 99 4.32 2.07 12.86
CA ASP A 99 5.13 1.63 11.71
C ASP A 99 6.60 1.98 11.96
N ILE A 100 7.51 1.08 11.60
CA ILE A 100 8.95 1.34 11.49
C ILE A 100 9.37 1.19 10.03
N ASP A 101 10.12 2.18 9.54
CA ASP A 101 10.59 2.25 8.16
C ASP A 101 9.44 2.12 7.13
N ALA A 102 8.43 2.97 7.36
CA ALA A 102 7.17 2.90 6.68
C ALA A 102 7.26 3.36 5.23
N TRP A 103 6.59 2.60 4.36
CA TRP A 103 6.15 3.03 3.03
C TRP A 103 7.26 3.47 2.07
N GLY A 104 8.49 2.99 2.28
CA GLY A 104 9.66 3.36 1.46
C GLY A 104 10.09 4.82 1.63
N GLN A 105 9.44 5.55 2.54
CA GLN A 105 9.77 6.93 2.89
C GLN A 105 10.59 6.98 4.19
N HIS A 106 10.84 5.82 4.78
CA HIS A 106 11.56 5.66 6.03
C HIS A 106 10.86 6.34 7.21
N LEU A 107 9.53 6.55 7.16
CA LEU A 107 8.83 7.19 8.29
C LEU A 107 8.72 6.20 9.46
N ALA A 108 8.80 6.67 10.70
CA ALA A 108 8.58 5.82 11.86
C ALA A 108 7.79 6.53 12.96
N GLY A 109 6.89 5.79 13.61
CA GLY A 109 6.06 6.27 14.71
C GLY A 109 4.63 5.75 14.69
N ILE A 110 3.80 6.31 15.56
CA ILE A 110 2.38 5.98 15.68
C ILE A 110 1.63 6.53 14.47
N GLN A 111 0.96 5.65 13.73
CA GLN A 111 0.60 5.90 12.35
C GLN A 111 -0.43 7.01 12.18
N ARG A 112 -1.57 6.92 12.87
CA ARG A 112 -2.70 7.86 12.70
C ARG A 112 -3.10 8.48 14.04
N VAL A 113 -2.92 9.80 14.12
CA VAL A 113 -3.19 10.63 15.30
C VAL A 113 -4.08 11.80 14.90
N SER A 114 -5.22 11.98 15.57
CA SER A 114 -6.24 12.99 15.27
C SER A 114 -6.67 12.97 13.79
N GLY A 115 -6.86 11.76 13.24
CA GLY A 115 -7.25 11.53 11.85
C GLY A 115 -6.15 11.75 10.81
N ARG A 116 -4.92 12.10 11.21
CA ARG A 116 -3.79 12.38 10.31
C ARG A 116 -2.74 11.28 10.37
N THR A 117 -2.31 10.79 9.21
CA THR A 117 -1.23 9.79 9.09
C THR A 117 0.15 10.40 9.34
N LEU A 118 1.21 9.58 9.45
CA LEU A 118 2.61 10.05 9.55
C LEU A 118 3.00 11.06 8.46
N ARG A 119 2.39 11.02 7.27
CA ARG A 119 2.63 11.99 6.17
C ARG A 119 1.98 13.35 6.40
N GLU A 120 0.92 13.40 7.21
CA GLU A 120 0.01 14.54 7.36
C GLU A 120 0.12 15.22 8.73
N ARG A 121 0.86 14.61 9.67
CA ARG A 121 1.09 15.16 11.01
C ARG A 121 1.82 16.49 10.92
N ALA A 122 1.36 17.46 11.72
CA ALA A 122 1.97 18.79 11.80
C ALA A 122 3.41 18.73 12.34
N THR A 123 3.68 17.83 13.28
CA THR A 123 5.03 17.47 13.70
C THR A 123 5.54 16.35 12.79
N PRO A 124 6.58 16.59 11.99
CA PRO A 124 7.14 15.56 11.13
C PRO A 124 7.61 14.35 11.95
N PRO A 125 7.28 13.12 11.54
CA PRO A 125 7.75 11.92 12.22
C PRO A 125 9.27 11.74 12.01
N GLN A 126 9.89 10.93 12.87
CA GLN A 126 11.28 10.55 12.63
C GLN A 126 11.41 9.72 11.36
N ARG A 127 12.59 9.82 10.74
CA ARG A 127 12.98 8.95 9.63
C ARG A 127 13.96 7.88 10.11
N VAL A 128 13.57 6.62 9.93
CA VAL A 128 14.33 5.42 10.27
C VAL A 128 14.39 4.54 9.04
N THR A 129 15.61 4.18 8.63
CA THR A 129 15.85 3.15 7.62
C THR A 129 16.35 1.90 8.33
N LEU A 130 15.58 0.82 8.26
CA LEU A 130 16.02 -0.49 8.72
C LEU A 130 16.98 -1.08 7.68
N LYS A 131 18.08 -1.64 8.15
CA LYS A 131 18.96 -2.44 7.30
C LYS A 131 18.48 -3.88 7.30
N ASN A 132 18.26 -4.44 6.11
CA ASN A 132 17.84 -5.82 6.00
C ASN A 132 18.93 -6.76 6.53
N GLY A 133 18.51 -7.81 7.24
CA GLY A 133 19.41 -8.75 7.92
C GLY A 133 19.90 -8.28 9.29
N GLU A 134 19.73 -7.00 9.65
CA GLU A 134 20.03 -6.51 11.00
C GLU A 134 18.85 -6.72 11.95
N LYS A 135 19.17 -6.99 13.21
CA LYS A 135 18.18 -7.18 14.28
C LYS A 135 17.88 -5.83 14.93
N SER A 136 16.59 -5.50 15.05
CA SER A 136 16.11 -4.31 15.72
C SER A 136 15.05 -4.66 16.76
N THR A 137 14.90 -3.78 17.75
CA THR A 137 13.94 -3.91 18.84
C THR A 137 13.11 -2.66 18.96
N VAL A 138 11.78 -2.80 18.86
CA VAL A 138 10.83 -1.71 19.15
C VAL A 138 10.24 -1.95 20.52
N LEU A 139 10.18 -0.90 21.34
CA LEU A 139 9.49 -0.88 22.62
C LEU A 139 8.41 0.19 22.56
N ILE A 140 7.17 -0.21 22.85
CA ILE A 140 6.03 0.69 23.04
C ILE A 140 5.66 0.66 24.52
N GLU A 141 5.72 1.83 25.15
CA GLU A 141 5.30 2.03 26.53
C GLU A 141 3.92 2.71 26.50
N VAL A 142 2.89 2.00 26.94
CA VAL A 142 1.52 2.51 27.05
C VAL A 142 1.24 2.87 28.50
N ARG A 143 0.95 4.15 28.75
CA ARG A 143 0.58 4.70 30.07
C ARG A 143 -0.78 5.39 29.97
N ARG A 144 -1.33 5.77 31.12
CA ARG A 144 -2.65 6.41 31.22
C ARG A 144 -2.82 7.64 30.31
N ASP A 145 -1.77 8.44 30.16
CA ASP A 145 -1.78 9.75 29.51
C ASP A 145 -0.65 9.94 28.48
N GLU A 146 0.13 8.90 28.20
CA GLU A 146 1.24 8.96 27.25
C GLU A 146 1.51 7.58 26.61
N VAL A 147 1.83 7.60 25.32
CA VAL A 147 2.40 6.46 24.61
C VAL A 147 3.76 6.88 24.07
N ARG A 148 4.80 6.13 24.42
CA ARG A 148 6.17 6.35 23.94
C ARG A 148 6.64 5.17 23.09
N VAL A 149 7.24 5.47 21.95
CA VAL A 149 7.83 4.48 21.05
C VAL A 149 9.34 4.66 21.04
N LEU A 150 10.06 3.58 21.29
CA LEU A 150 11.52 3.52 21.22
C LEU A 150 11.93 2.49 20.18
N LEU A 151 12.96 2.81 19.40
CA LEU A 151 13.65 1.88 18.53
C LEU A 151 15.10 1.74 19.02
N ASP A 152 15.51 0.52 19.30
CA ASP A 152 16.84 0.18 19.80
C ASP A 152 17.25 1.05 21.02
N GLY A 153 16.28 1.28 21.91
CA GLY A 153 16.43 2.08 23.13
C GLY A 153 16.34 3.59 22.95
N LYS A 154 16.23 4.11 21.72
CA LYS A 154 16.08 5.54 21.43
C LYS A 154 14.63 5.89 21.17
N ALA A 155 14.11 6.92 21.86
CA ALA A 155 12.76 7.42 21.62
C ALA A 155 12.62 7.99 20.19
N ILE A 156 11.62 7.50 19.45
CA ILE A 156 11.33 7.90 18.07
C ILE A 156 9.99 8.63 17.92
N ASP A 157 9.02 8.39 18.81
CA ASP A 157 7.74 9.08 18.83
C ASP A 157 7.15 9.11 20.23
N THR A 158 6.32 10.11 20.51
CA THR A 158 5.59 10.25 21.77
C THR A 158 4.26 10.94 21.51
N VAL A 159 3.17 10.29 21.90
CA VAL A 159 1.82 10.86 21.81
C VAL A 159 1.24 10.96 23.21
N ARG A 160 0.80 12.16 23.59
CA ARG A 160 0.13 12.42 24.86
C ARG A 160 -1.38 12.36 24.72
N GLY A 161 -2.03 11.90 25.77
CA GLY A 161 -3.47 11.68 25.85
C GLY A 161 -3.82 10.25 26.24
N ASP A 162 -5.11 10.03 26.44
CA ASP A 162 -5.69 8.76 26.87
C ASP A 162 -5.96 7.77 25.72
N GLY A 163 -5.50 8.07 24.51
CA GLY A 163 -5.70 7.26 23.31
C GLY A 163 -6.90 7.68 22.43
N THR A 164 -7.76 8.60 22.86
CA THR A 164 -8.95 9.02 22.09
C THR A 164 -8.64 9.63 20.72
N ALA A 165 -7.44 10.20 20.54
CA ALA A 165 -6.97 10.71 19.26
C ALA A 165 -6.37 9.62 18.34
N LEU A 166 -6.14 8.41 18.85
CA LEU A 166 -5.51 7.33 18.11
C LEU A 166 -6.56 6.51 17.36
N SER A 167 -6.19 6.05 16.17
CA SER A 167 -7.03 5.14 15.39
C SER A 167 -6.16 4.26 14.52
N ILE A 168 -6.63 3.05 14.24
CA ILE A 168 -5.98 2.13 13.31
C ILE A 168 -6.44 2.42 11.88
N VAL A 169 -5.54 2.24 10.92
CA VAL A 169 -5.87 2.25 9.50
C VAL A 169 -6.42 0.88 9.09
N ASP A 170 -7.25 0.83 8.05
CA ASP A 170 -7.95 -0.41 7.70
C ASP A 170 -7.00 -1.51 7.23
N GLU A 171 -5.86 -1.13 6.67
CA GLU A 171 -4.79 -2.03 6.24
C GLU A 171 -4.21 -2.87 7.40
N TRP A 172 -4.18 -2.31 8.61
CA TRP A 172 -3.63 -2.95 9.80
C TRP A 172 -4.70 -3.48 10.76
N ARG A 173 -5.98 -3.29 10.44
CA ARG A 173 -7.08 -3.67 11.33
C ARG A 173 -7.05 -5.18 11.61
N LEU A 174 -7.09 -5.53 12.89
CA LEU A 174 -7.22 -6.89 13.39
C LEU A 174 -8.71 -7.24 13.64
N PRO A 175 -9.09 -8.52 13.63
CA PRO A 175 -10.48 -8.94 13.88
C PRO A 175 -10.99 -8.60 15.28
N THR A 176 -10.09 -8.41 16.24
CA THR A 176 -10.38 -8.12 17.66
C THR A 176 -9.44 -7.03 18.17
N GLU A 177 -9.85 -6.35 19.23
CA GLU A 177 -9.04 -5.33 19.92
C GLU A 177 -7.93 -6.00 20.75
N THR A 178 -6.83 -6.35 20.09
CA THR A 178 -5.70 -7.03 20.69
C THR A 178 -4.37 -6.52 20.12
N LEU A 179 -3.25 -7.05 20.63
CA LEU A 179 -1.92 -6.78 20.09
C LEU A 179 -1.68 -7.59 18.82
N GLY A 180 -0.77 -7.12 17.98
CA GLY A 180 -0.36 -7.87 16.81
C GLY A 180 0.94 -7.37 16.22
N ILE A 181 1.51 -8.20 15.37
CA ILE A 181 2.71 -7.88 14.60
C ILE A 181 2.38 -7.99 13.12
N GLY A 182 3.06 -7.18 12.32
CA GLY A 182 2.86 -7.16 10.89
C GLY A 182 4.07 -6.69 10.13
N SER A 183 4.03 -6.92 8.83
CA SER A 183 5.03 -6.51 7.87
C SER A 183 4.33 -6.11 6.58
N TRP A 184 4.66 -4.94 6.03
CA TRP A 184 4.11 -4.51 4.76
C TRP A 184 5.11 -4.83 3.67
N ASP A 185 4.77 -5.74 2.76
CA ASP A 185 5.55 -6.04 1.54
C ASP A 185 7.05 -6.22 1.81
N SER A 186 7.35 -6.80 2.97
CA SER A 186 8.70 -7.04 3.47
C SER A 186 8.70 -8.41 4.14
N ALA A 187 9.70 -9.23 3.84
CA ALA A 187 9.87 -10.47 4.57
C ALA A 187 10.51 -10.15 5.92
N ALA A 188 10.05 -10.79 6.97
CA ALA A 188 10.54 -10.52 8.32
C ALA A 188 10.55 -11.79 9.17
N THR A 189 11.51 -11.83 10.10
CA THR A 189 11.56 -12.81 11.18
C THR A 189 11.39 -12.08 12.50
N PHE A 190 10.36 -12.46 13.27
CA PHE A 190 10.10 -11.96 14.61
C PHE A 190 10.70 -12.95 15.61
N HIS A 191 11.75 -12.50 16.30
CA HIS A 191 12.55 -13.30 17.23
C HIS A 191 11.94 -13.36 18.63
N ALA A 192 11.29 -12.27 19.04
CA ALA A 192 10.59 -12.18 20.32
C ALA A 192 9.48 -11.14 20.22
N VAL A 193 8.35 -11.43 20.86
CA VAL A 193 7.20 -10.52 20.96
C VAL A 193 6.81 -10.54 22.41
N GLU A 194 7.22 -9.55 23.19
CA GLU A 194 7.15 -9.59 24.64
C GLU A 194 6.19 -8.53 25.17
N TYR A 195 5.46 -8.89 26.22
CA TYR A 195 4.44 -8.07 26.83
C TYR A 195 4.61 -8.10 28.35
N ARG A 196 4.42 -6.94 28.97
CA ARG A 196 4.50 -6.79 30.43
C ARG A 196 3.44 -5.80 30.90
N PRO A 197 2.44 -6.21 31.70
CA PRO A 197 1.55 -5.27 32.39
C PRO A 197 2.36 -4.37 33.32
N VAL A 198 2.04 -3.08 33.33
CA VAL A 198 2.65 -2.08 34.21
C VAL A 198 1.54 -1.45 35.04
N GLY A 199 1.72 -1.40 36.37
CA GLY A 199 0.68 -0.93 37.30
C GLY A 199 -0.14 -2.05 37.94
N GLU A 200 -0.96 -1.70 38.93
CA GLU A 200 -1.74 -2.68 39.70
C GLU A 200 -2.71 -3.48 38.80
N PRO A 201 -2.89 -4.79 39.04
CA PRO A 201 -3.80 -5.61 38.26
C PRO A 201 -5.22 -5.03 38.29
N ALA A 202 -5.79 -4.80 37.12
CA ALA A 202 -7.13 -4.26 36.98
C ALA A 202 -8.14 -5.20 37.65
N VAL A 203 -8.83 -4.68 38.68
CA VAL A 203 -10.01 -5.32 39.27
C VAL A 203 -11.07 -5.43 38.18
N ALA A 204 -11.56 -6.65 37.96
CA ALA A 204 -12.56 -6.99 36.95
C ALA A 204 -13.80 -6.09 37.10
N ALA A 205 -14.02 -5.18 36.14
CA ALA A 205 -15.25 -4.43 36.04
C ALA A 205 -16.35 -5.35 35.47
N THR A 206 -17.39 -5.56 36.27
CA THR A 206 -18.57 -6.36 35.93
C THR A 206 -19.34 -5.71 34.76
N PRO A 207 -19.88 -6.47 33.79
CA PRO A 207 -20.61 -5.87 32.67
C PRO A 207 -21.97 -5.33 33.15
N VAL A 208 -22.20 -4.03 32.98
CA VAL A 208 -23.55 -3.45 33.11
C VAL A 208 -24.28 -3.62 31.78
N ARG A 209 -25.43 -4.30 31.84
CA ARG A 209 -26.32 -4.61 30.71
C ARG A 209 -27.01 -3.33 30.18
N PRO A 210 -27.12 -3.10 28.86
CA PRO A 210 -27.96 -2.02 28.33
C PRO A 210 -29.44 -2.35 28.49
N ALA A 211 -30.24 -1.37 28.93
CA ALA A 211 -31.69 -1.45 29.01
C ALA A 211 -32.33 -1.23 27.62
N THR A 212 -33.33 -2.06 27.34
CA THR A 212 -34.19 -2.08 26.16
C THR A 212 -35.29 -1.01 26.22
N THR A 213 -35.55 -0.33 25.12
CA THR A 213 -36.76 0.49 24.92
C THR A 213 -37.65 -0.16 23.85
N PRO A 214 -38.98 -0.31 24.06
CA PRO A 214 -39.90 -0.87 23.06
C PRO A 214 -40.54 0.21 22.16
N PRO A 215 -41.11 -0.19 21.01
CA PRO A 215 -41.67 0.71 20.01
C PRO A 215 -43.18 0.97 20.21
N SER A 216 -43.66 2.11 19.76
CA SER A 216 -45.07 2.46 19.58
C SER A 216 -45.09 3.58 18.53
N GLY A 217 -45.92 3.64 17.50
CA GLY A 217 -47.06 2.87 17.03
C GLY A 217 -47.73 3.80 16.00
N THR A 218 -47.95 3.31 14.77
CA THR A 218 -48.66 4.05 13.70
C THR A 218 -50.16 4.07 13.99
N PRO A 219 -50.90 5.03 13.40
CA PRO A 219 -51.95 4.59 12.48
C PRO A 219 -52.08 5.44 11.20
N SER A 220 -52.43 4.71 10.13
CA SER A 220 -52.83 5.17 8.79
C SER A 220 -54.07 6.06 8.75
N SER A 221 -54.15 6.92 7.73
CA SER A 221 -55.31 6.94 6.80
C SER A 221 -54.98 7.68 5.49
N THR A 222 -55.28 7.00 4.37
CA THR A 222 -55.31 7.40 2.94
C THR A 222 -56.68 8.08 2.61
N PRO A 223 -57.07 8.44 1.36
CA PRO A 223 -56.35 8.61 0.06
C PRO A 223 -56.83 9.82 -0.81
N ALA A 224 -56.19 9.94 -1.99
CA ALA A 224 -56.65 10.49 -3.30
C ALA A 224 -55.73 11.62 -3.82
N GLY A 225 -55.26 11.66 -5.05
CA GLY A 225 -55.40 10.80 -6.23
C GLY A 225 -54.70 11.45 -7.44
N ARG A 226 -54.66 10.70 -8.55
CA ARG A 226 -54.40 11.10 -9.96
C ARG A 226 -52.95 11.23 -10.46
N ASP A 227 -52.57 10.20 -11.21
CA ASP A 227 -52.15 10.22 -12.62
C ASP A 227 -51.06 11.17 -13.16
N ARG A 228 -50.01 10.50 -13.67
CA ARG A 228 -49.23 10.76 -14.91
C ARG A 228 -48.01 11.71 -14.85
N PRO A 229 -47.08 11.64 -15.84
CA PRO A 229 -45.96 10.70 -15.93
C PRO A 229 -44.58 11.39 -15.83
N SER A 230 -43.51 10.59 -15.66
CA SER A 230 -42.11 11.02 -15.71
C SER A 230 -41.73 11.82 -16.95
N PRO A 231 -40.93 12.89 -16.83
CA PRO A 231 -40.07 13.37 -17.89
C PRO A 231 -38.63 12.86 -17.70
N ALA A 232 -38.09 12.33 -18.79
CA ALA A 232 -36.66 12.14 -18.99
C ALA A 232 -35.92 13.47 -18.78
N SER A 233 -34.81 13.43 -18.05
CA SER A 233 -33.97 14.60 -17.85
C SER A 233 -33.12 14.86 -19.12
N PRO A 234 -33.14 16.08 -19.68
CA PRO A 234 -32.47 16.40 -20.94
C PRO A 234 -30.97 16.63 -20.75
N ALA A 235 -30.21 16.30 -21.81
CA ALA A 235 -28.81 16.68 -21.96
C ALA A 235 -28.62 18.20 -21.80
N ARG A 236 -27.67 18.60 -20.94
CA ARG A 236 -27.32 20.00 -20.75
C ARG A 236 -26.21 20.42 -21.73
N PRO A 237 -26.35 21.56 -22.43
CA PRO A 237 -25.38 22.02 -23.42
C PRO A 237 -24.12 22.58 -22.77
N ALA A 238 -23.01 22.47 -23.51
CA ALA A 238 -21.69 22.98 -23.14
C ALA A 238 -21.67 24.51 -22.97
N PRO A 239 -20.91 25.06 -22.01
CA PRO A 239 -20.48 26.45 -22.05
C PRO A 239 -19.14 26.56 -22.80
N ALA A 240 -19.08 27.52 -23.73
CA ALA A 240 -17.89 27.91 -24.47
C ALA A 240 -16.87 28.68 -23.60
N GLN A 241 -15.65 28.74 -24.13
CA GLN A 241 -14.36 28.87 -23.44
C GLN A 241 -14.00 30.24 -22.84
N ALA A 242 -13.23 30.19 -21.75
CA ALA A 242 -12.05 31.04 -21.53
C ALA A 242 -11.12 30.34 -20.51
N GLY A 243 -10.06 29.70 -21.00
CA GLY A 243 -9.01 29.06 -20.20
C GLY A 243 -8.33 27.98 -21.04
N GLY A 244 -7.04 28.11 -21.31
CA GLY A 244 -6.31 27.15 -22.17
C GLY A 244 -6.55 25.71 -21.70
N ASP A 245 -6.92 24.82 -22.63
CA ASP A 245 -7.15 23.40 -22.34
C ASP A 245 -5.94 22.83 -21.59
N LYS A 246 -6.17 22.22 -20.41
CA LYS A 246 -5.11 21.58 -19.65
C LYS A 246 -4.39 20.56 -20.54
N PRO A 247 -3.04 20.51 -20.55
CA PRO A 247 -2.33 19.51 -21.34
C PRO A 247 -2.73 18.11 -20.91
N ARG A 248 -3.00 17.22 -21.88
CA ARG A 248 -3.57 15.90 -21.62
C ARG A 248 -2.52 14.80 -21.72
N VAL A 249 -2.60 13.81 -20.86
CA VAL A 249 -1.79 12.58 -20.91
C VAL A 249 -2.72 11.39 -21.05
N LEU A 250 -2.38 10.48 -21.98
CA LEU A 250 -3.11 9.24 -22.18
C LEU A 250 -2.42 8.12 -21.40
N ILE A 251 -3.16 7.43 -20.53
CA ILE A 251 -2.70 6.17 -19.93
C ILE A 251 -3.45 5.02 -20.61
N VAL A 252 -2.70 4.08 -21.19
CA VAL A 252 -3.25 2.86 -21.78
C VAL A 252 -3.13 1.73 -20.78
N ILE A 253 -4.26 1.10 -20.47
CA ILE A 253 -4.36 -0.08 -19.61
C ILE A 253 -5.01 -1.23 -20.37
N ALA A 254 -4.82 -2.46 -19.90
CA ALA A 254 -5.52 -3.62 -20.42
C ALA A 254 -6.95 -3.71 -19.83
N ASN A 255 -7.92 -4.18 -20.63
CA ASN A 255 -9.28 -4.40 -20.11
C ASN A 255 -9.34 -5.48 -19.02
N GLN A 256 -8.39 -6.41 -18.98
CA GLN A 256 -8.20 -7.37 -17.89
C GLN A 256 -6.70 -7.43 -17.58
N ASP A 257 -6.36 -7.73 -16.33
CA ASP A 257 -4.99 -8.08 -15.92
C ASP A 257 -3.96 -6.95 -16.11
N PHE A 258 -4.40 -5.68 -16.01
CA PHE A 258 -3.48 -4.54 -15.82
C PHE A 258 -3.03 -4.47 -14.35
N PHE A 259 -1.89 -3.84 -14.05
CA PHE A 259 -1.45 -3.67 -12.67
C PHE A 259 -1.97 -2.35 -12.09
N TYR A 260 -2.77 -2.38 -11.02
CA TYR A 260 -3.51 -1.20 -10.57
C TYR A 260 -2.63 -0.02 -10.15
N ARG A 261 -1.58 -0.26 -9.34
CA ARG A 261 -0.64 0.79 -8.91
C ARG A 261 0.08 1.46 -10.08
N GLU A 262 0.41 0.69 -11.12
CA GLU A 262 1.06 1.17 -12.34
C GLU A 262 0.16 2.06 -13.21
N TYR A 263 -1.15 2.07 -12.94
CA TYR A 263 -2.11 3.04 -13.46
C TYR A 263 -2.32 4.20 -12.47
N ALA A 264 -2.65 3.87 -11.22
CA ALA A 264 -3.18 4.81 -10.26
C ALA A 264 -2.13 5.82 -9.78
N ASP A 265 -0.89 5.38 -9.56
CA ASP A 265 0.17 6.25 -9.06
C ASP A 265 0.65 7.25 -10.13
N PRO A 266 0.96 6.86 -11.39
CA PRO A 266 1.27 7.83 -12.44
C PRO A 266 0.13 8.81 -12.68
N ARG A 267 -1.12 8.33 -12.72
CA ARG A 267 -2.30 9.18 -12.88
C ARG A 267 -2.35 10.25 -11.80
N ARG A 268 -2.21 9.85 -10.54
CA ARG A 268 -2.27 10.77 -9.38
C ARG A 268 -1.20 11.85 -9.48
N GLU A 269 0.05 11.49 -9.76
CA GLU A 269 1.15 12.47 -9.82
C GLU A 269 0.99 13.43 -11.01
N LEU A 270 0.50 12.95 -12.15
CA LEU A 270 0.17 13.79 -13.31
C LEU A 270 -0.98 14.76 -13.02
N GLU A 271 -2.06 14.28 -12.40
CA GLU A 271 -3.22 15.12 -12.03
C GLU A 271 -2.85 16.16 -10.97
N GLN A 272 -2.06 15.78 -9.96
CA GLN A 272 -1.50 16.71 -8.97
C GLN A 272 -0.60 17.77 -9.62
N ALA A 273 0.09 17.40 -10.70
CA ALA A 273 0.88 18.32 -11.48
C ALA A 273 0.06 19.22 -12.44
N GLY A 274 -1.27 19.06 -12.49
CA GLY A 274 -2.18 19.89 -13.27
C GLY A 274 -2.52 19.36 -14.66
N PHE A 275 -2.04 18.16 -15.02
CA PHE A 275 -2.38 17.51 -16.29
C PHE A 275 -3.75 16.86 -16.22
N GLN A 276 -4.47 16.85 -17.35
CA GLN A 276 -5.66 16.01 -17.48
C GLN A 276 -5.24 14.60 -17.91
N VAL A 277 -5.70 13.57 -17.19
CA VAL A 277 -5.41 12.17 -17.54
C VAL A 277 -6.68 11.52 -18.09
N GLU A 278 -6.57 10.94 -19.28
CA GLU A 278 -7.59 10.10 -19.89
C GLU A 278 -7.06 8.66 -20.04
N VAL A 279 -7.95 7.69 -19.99
CA VAL A 279 -7.64 6.27 -19.99
C VAL A 279 -8.14 5.63 -21.27
N ALA A 280 -7.27 4.90 -21.97
CA ALA A 280 -7.67 4.04 -23.07
C ALA A 280 -7.40 2.57 -22.75
N ALA A 281 -8.19 1.69 -23.36
CA ALA A 281 -7.97 0.26 -23.36
C ALA A 281 -8.38 -0.32 -24.72
N ALA A 282 -8.19 -1.63 -24.94
CA ALA A 282 -8.57 -2.27 -26.19
C ALA A 282 -10.04 -1.99 -26.58
N ARG A 283 -10.94 -2.01 -25.59
CA ARG A 283 -12.32 -1.51 -25.69
C ARG A 283 -12.61 -0.49 -24.60
N GLN A 284 -13.52 0.43 -24.89
CA GLN A 284 -14.07 1.34 -23.89
C GLN A 284 -14.82 0.57 -22.79
N GLY A 285 -14.88 1.14 -21.60
CA GLY A 285 -15.61 0.60 -20.45
C GLY A 285 -14.72 -0.12 -19.43
N ALA A 286 -15.31 -1.05 -18.68
CA ALA A 286 -14.67 -1.60 -17.49
C ALA A 286 -13.37 -2.37 -17.79
N CYS A 287 -12.32 -1.99 -17.06
CA CYS A 287 -11.01 -2.61 -16.97
C CYS A 287 -10.83 -3.19 -15.56
N ARG A 288 -10.41 -4.45 -15.46
CA ARG A 288 -10.18 -5.11 -14.16
C ARG A 288 -8.69 -5.40 -13.95
N PRO A 289 -8.12 -5.04 -12.80
CA PRO A 289 -6.70 -5.23 -12.55
C PRO A 289 -6.39 -6.67 -12.13
N HIS A 290 -5.10 -7.02 -12.14
CA HIS A 290 -4.58 -8.20 -11.45
C HIS A 290 -4.99 -8.18 -9.97
N PRO A 291 -5.26 -9.35 -9.35
CA PRO A 291 -5.38 -9.44 -7.89
C PRO A 291 -4.07 -8.94 -7.24
N ASN A 292 -4.18 -8.32 -6.08
CA ASN A 292 -3.03 -7.86 -5.27
C ASN A 292 -2.09 -6.86 -5.99
N SER A 293 -2.63 -6.05 -6.91
CA SER A 293 -1.88 -5.03 -7.65
C SER A 293 -2.04 -3.60 -7.09
N GLY A 294 -2.61 -3.47 -5.90
CA GLY A 294 -2.80 -2.20 -5.19
C GLY A 294 -4.21 -1.60 -5.30
N GLN A 295 -5.19 -2.38 -5.78
CA GLN A 295 -6.56 -1.94 -6.05
C GLN A 295 -7.43 -1.64 -4.82
N GLY A 296 -7.02 -2.02 -3.61
CA GLY A 296 -7.87 -1.91 -2.42
C GLY A 296 -9.13 -2.79 -2.48
N ASN A 297 -10.07 -2.54 -1.56
CA ASN A 297 -11.23 -3.43 -1.32
C ASN A 297 -12.35 -3.28 -2.35
N ASP A 298 -12.36 -2.21 -3.18
CA ASP A 298 -13.36 -2.00 -4.23
C ASP A 298 -13.01 -2.76 -5.54
N GLY A 299 -11.90 -3.50 -5.54
CA GLY A 299 -11.42 -4.27 -6.68
C GLY A 299 -10.77 -3.43 -7.78
N GLY A 300 -10.69 -2.10 -7.63
CA GLY A 300 -9.99 -1.17 -8.52
C GLY A 300 -10.40 -1.25 -9.97
N THR A 301 -11.68 -1.49 -10.24
CA THR A 301 -12.20 -1.44 -11.61
C THR A 301 -12.07 -0.01 -12.15
N VAL A 302 -11.40 0.15 -13.27
CA VAL A 302 -11.21 1.44 -13.95
C VAL A 302 -12.10 1.49 -15.18
N GLN A 303 -12.79 2.60 -15.41
CA GLN A 303 -13.50 2.81 -16.68
C GLN A 303 -12.54 3.43 -17.68
N ALA A 304 -12.26 2.72 -18.79
CA ALA A 304 -11.56 3.32 -19.91
C ALA A 304 -12.48 4.36 -20.59
N ASP A 305 -11.98 5.58 -20.73
CA ASP A 305 -12.65 6.68 -21.39
C ASP A 305 -12.81 6.40 -22.89
N HIS A 306 -11.82 5.72 -23.50
CA HIS A 306 -11.78 5.45 -24.94
C HIS A 306 -11.42 3.99 -25.23
N ALA A 307 -11.96 3.45 -26.33
CA ALA A 307 -11.30 2.35 -27.01
C ALA A 307 -10.04 2.86 -27.70
N LEU A 308 -8.99 2.03 -27.77
CA LEU A 308 -7.70 2.42 -28.38
C LEU A 308 -7.87 2.83 -29.85
N ALA A 309 -8.86 2.25 -30.54
CA ALA A 309 -9.24 2.60 -31.91
C ALA A 309 -9.72 4.06 -32.05
N ASP A 310 -10.35 4.62 -31.01
CA ASP A 310 -10.98 5.95 -31.04
C ASP A 310 -10.04 7.07 -30.54
N VAL A 311 -8.87 6.70 -30.03
CA VAL A 311 -7.87 7.65 -29.53
C VAL A 311 -7.34 8.52 -30.66
N LYS A 312 -7.37 9.84 -30.45
CA LYS A 312 -6.81 10.86 -31.34
C LYS A 312 -5.49 11.39 -30.78
N PRO A 313 -4.32 10.99 -31.34
CA PRO A 313 -3.01 11.27 -30.74
C PRO A 313 -2.69 12.79 -30.62
N GLU A 314 -3.26 13.62 -31.48
CA GLU A 314 -3.12 15.08 -31.47
C GLU A 314 -3.58 15.72 -30.15
N ARG A 315 -4.49 15.08 -29.41
CA ARG A 315 -5.06 15.59 -28.15
C ARG A 315 -4.14 15.48 -26.94
N TYR A 316 -3.08 14.67 -27.02
CA TYR A 316 -2.26 14.30 -25.87
C TYR A 316 -0.80 14.73 -26.06
N ALA A 317 -0.16 15.12 -24.96
CA ALA A 317 1.26 15.47 -24.92
C ALA A 317 2.17 14.26 -24.63
N ALA A 318 1.61 13.22 -24.01
CA ALA A 318 2.30 11.97 -23.70
C ALA A 318 1.35 10.77 -23.70
N ILE A 319 1.89 9.59 -23.98
CA ILE A 319 1.22 8.29 -23.83
C ILE A 319 2.03 7.41 -22.88
N LEU A 320 1.36 6.76 -21.94
CA LEU A 320 1.94 5.79 -21.01
C LEU A 320 1.22 4.45 -21.15
N PHE A 321 1.96 3.39 -21.47
CA PHE A 321 1.47 2.01 -21.35
C PHE A 321 1.77 1.49 -19.96
N ALA A 322 0.72 1.37 -19.13
CA ALA A 322 0.83 0.69 -17.84
C ALA A 322 1.05 -0.82 -18.06
N GLY A 323 1.74 -1.47 -17.13
CA GLY A 323 1.98 -2.89 -17.19
C GLY A 323 0.87 -3.71 -16.57
N GLY A 324 1.26 -4.79 -15.89
CA GLY A 324 0.46 -5.99 -15.77
C GLY A 324 0.45 -6.81 -17.07
N TRP A 325 0.24 -8.11 -16.94
CA TRP A 325 0.35 -9.05 -18.06
C TRP A 325 -0.68 -8.81 -19.17
N GLY A 326 -1.81 -8.17 -18.88
CA GLY A 326 -2.77 -7.78 -19.91
C GLY A 326 -2.20 -6.84 -20.97
N ALA A 327 -1.13 -6.09 -20.67
CA ALA A 327 -0.48 -5.18 -21.62
C ALA A 327 0.10 -5.91 -22.84
N SER A 328 0.37 -7.22 -22.74
CA SER A 328 0.84 -8.06 -23.83
C SER A 328 -0.04 -8.00 -25.08
N GLN A 329 -1.34 -7.72 -24.94
CA GLN A 329 -2.26 -7.64 -26.07
C GLN A 329 -1.93 -6.51 -27.07
N TYR A 330 -1.12 -5.54 -26.66
CA TYR A 330 -0.72 -4.40 -27.49
C TYR A 330 0.61 -4.61 -28.24
N GLN A 331 1.28 -5.75 -28.05
CA GLN A 331 2.60 -6.01 -28.63
C GLN A 331 2.52 -6.28 -30.14
N TYR A 332 2.89 -5.27 -30.94
CA TYR A 332 2.75 -5.29 -32.40
C TYR A 332 3.51 -6.42 -33.10
N ALA A 333 4.84 -6.42 -33.00
CA ALA A 333 5.69 -7.37 -33.72
C ALA A 333 6.00 -8.65 -32.94
N PHE A 334 5.33 -8.91 -31.81
CA PHE A 334 5.56 -10.14 -31.04
C PHE A 334 5.05 -11.36 -31.81
N ARG A 335 5.98 -12.26 -32.14
CA ARG A 335 5.71 -13.50 -32.90
C ARG A 335 5.41 -14.71 -32.01
N GLY A 336 5.46 -14.53 -30.69
CA GLY A 336 5.10 -15.57 -29.74
C GLY A 336 3.60 -15.69 -29.53
N ARG A 337 3.23 -16.56 -28.59
CA ARG A 337 1.83 -16.78 -28.20
C ARG A 337 1.72 -17.03 -26.70
N TYR A 338 0.99 -16.17 -26.00
CA TYR A 338 0.72 -16.34 -24.58
C TYR A 338 -0.30 -17.45 -24.34
N ARG A 339 -0.18 -18.16 -23.22
CA ARG A 339 -1.13 -19.22 -22.84
C ARG A 339 -2.51 -18.64 -22.54
N ASN A 340 -2.57 -17.48 -21.89
CA ASN A 340 -3.81 -16.74 -21.72
C ASN A 340 -4.21 -16.10 -23.06
N GLY A 341 -5.37 -16.53 -23.60
CA GLY A 341 -5.90 -16.04 -24.87
C GLY A 341 -6.10 -14.51 -24.89
N GLY A 342 -6.50 -13.91 -23.77
CA GLY A 342 -6.74 -12.45 -23.66
C GLY A 342 -5.48 -11.59 -23.81
N TYR A 343 -4.29 -12.19 -23.67
CA TYR A 343 -3.01 -11.51 -23.85
C TYR A 343 -2.56 -11.51 -25.32
N ASN A 344 -3.23 -12.28 -26.18
CA ASN A 344 -2.94 -12.36 -27.61
C ASN A 344 -3.88 -11.44 -28.38
N GLY A 345 -3.69 -10.13 -28.25
CA GLY A 345 -4.53 -9.12 -28.92
C GLY A 345 -4.64 -9.34 -30.42
N SER A 346 -5.73 -8.87 -31.03
CA SER A 346 -5.96 -9.03 -32.46
C SER A 346 -4.93 -8.26 -33.30
N PRO A 347 -4.70 -8.63 -34.57
CA PRO A 347 -3.85 -7.87 -35.47
C PRO A 347 -4.22 -6.38 -35.53
N GLU A 348 -5.52 -6.06 -35.56
CA GLU A 348 -6.02 -4.67 -35.63
C GLU A 348 -5.65 -3.89 -34.37
N LEU A 349 -5.81 -4.50 -33.19
CA LEU A 349 -5.45 -3.86 -31.93
C LEU A 349 -3.95 -3.60 -31.83
N ARG A 350 -3.15 -4.58 -32.23
CA ARG A 350 -1.69 -4.51 -32.28
C ARG A 350 -1.22 -3.43 -33.25
N ASN A 351 -1.81 -3.36 -34.44
CA ASN A 351 -1.54 -2.34 -35.44
C ASN A 351 -1.86 -0.95 -34.87
N ARG A 352 -3.04 -0.80 -34.25
CA ARG A 352 -3.47 0.46 -33.66
C ARG A 352 -2.54 0.96 -32.56
N ALA A 353 -2.07 0.07 -31.68
CA ALA A 353 -1.09 0.42 -30.66
C ALA A 353 0.22 0.94 -31.28
N ASN A 354 0.70 0.28 -32.35
CA ASN A 354 1.89 0.71 -33.07
C ASN A 354 1.71 2.05 -33.79
N GLU A 355 0.56 2.28 -34.42
CA GLU A 355 0.21 3.54 -35.07
C GLU A 355 0.21 4.71 -34.08
N LEU A 356 -0.37 4.52 -32.89
CA LEU A 356 -0.34 5.53 -31.84
C LEU A 356 1.10 5.83 -31.42
N ILE A 357 1.91 4.82 -31.15
CA ILE A 357 3.33 5.03 -30.81
C ILE A 357 4.05 5.83 -31.91
N ASN A 358 3.85 5.47 -33.18
CA ASN A 358 4.44 6.18 -34.32
C ASN A 358 3.95 7.64 -34.41
N ALA A 359 2.67 7.91 -34.18
CA ALA A 359 2.12 9.26 -34.19
C ALA A 359 2.74 10.13 -33.09
N PHE A 360 2.87 9.61 -31.87
CA PHE A 360 3.51 10.32 -30.77
C PHE A 360 5.00 10.58 -31.06
N VAL A 361 5.73 9.62 -31.61
CA VAL A 361 7.14 9.82 -31.99
C VAL A 361 7.26 10.86 -33.10
N LYS A 362 6.42 10.79 -34.14
CA LYS A 362 6.41 11.73 -35.28
C LYS A 362 6.15 13.17 -34.82
N GLU A 363 5.27 13.35 -33.85
CA GLU A 363 4.92 14.65 -33.27
C GLU A 363 5.86 15.06 -32.11
N ASP A 364 6.96 14.33 -31.90
CA ASP A 364 7.95 14.65 -30.88
C ASP A 364 7.33 14.70 -29.45
N LYS A 365 6.45 13.75 -29.15
CA LYS A 365 5.75 13.57 -27.87
C LYS A 365 6.38 12.46 -27.03
N TYR A 366 6.12 12.49 -25.72
CA TYR A 366 6.66 11.45 -24.83
C TYR A 366 5.91 10.12 -25.01
N VAL A 367 6.66 9.03 -25.10
CA VAL A 367 6.15 7.66 -25.11
C VAL A 367 6.75 6.93 -23.93
N ALA A 368 5.89 6.43 -23.04
CA ALA A 368 6.31 5.81 -21.80
C ALA A 368 5.77 4.38 -21.63
N GLY A 369 6.54 3.56 -20.93
CA GLY A 369 6.16 2.20 -20.56
C GLY A 369 6.60 1.90 -19.12
N LEU A 370 5.78 1.15 -18.39
CA LEU A 370 6.05 0.77 -17.01
C LEU A 370 5.92 -0.73 -16.84
N CYS A 371 6.85 -1.38 -16.13
CA CYS A 371 6.81 -2.81 -15.87
C CYS A 371 6.67 -3.63 -17.16
N HIS A 372 5.66 -4.51 -17.25
CA HIS A 372 5.38 -5.26 -18.47
C HIS A 372 4.88 -4.37 -19.62
N GLY A 373 4.42 -3.14 -19.35
CA GLY A 373 4.07 -2.15 -20.37
C GLY A 373 5.25 -1.73 -21.25
N VAL A 374 6.49 -1.84 -20.74
CA VAL A 374 7.72 -1.63 -21.54
C VAL A 374 7.81 -2.62 -22.71
N SER A 375 7.22 -3.82 -22.58
CA SER A 375 7.18 -4.80 -23.67
C SER A 375 6.41 -4.30 -24.90
N VAL A 376 5.41 -3.44 -24.71
CA VAL A 376 4.64 -2.83 -25.82
C VAL A 376 5.56 -1.95 -26.67
N LEU A 377 6.41 -1.16 -26.00
CA LEU A 377 7.40 -0.31 -26.67
C LEU A 377 8.46 -1.16 -27.36
N ALA A 378 8.93 -2.25 -26.74
CA ALA A 378 9.91 -3.15 -27.32
C ALA A 378 9.43 -3.82 -28.62
N TRP A 379 8.13 -4.17 -28.69
CA TRP A 379 7.53 -4.79 -29.87
C TRP A 379 6.91 -3.81 -30.86
N SER A 380 6.93 -2.51 -30.57
CA SER A 380 6.58 -1.48 -31.55
C SER A 380 7.59 -1.45 -32.69
N ARG A 381 7.18 -0.96 -33.86
CA ARG A 381 8.06 -0.73 -35.01
C ARG A 381 7.90 0.72 -35.47
N VAL A 382 8.93 1.52 -35.22
CA VAL A 382 9.09 2.88 -35.71
C VAL A 382 10.18 2.86 -36.78
N ASN A 383 9.83 3.22 -38.01
CA ASN A 383 10.70 3.08 -39.19
C ASN A 383 11.30 1.66 -39.32
N GLY A 384 10.49 0.63 -39.05
CA GLY A 384 10.88 -0.77 -39.17
C GLY A 384 11.71 -1.34 -38.00
N LYS A 385 12.08 -0.52 -37.01
CA LYS A 385 12.88 -0.93 -35.84
C LYS A 385 12.11 -0.83 -34.53
N SER A 386 12.51 -1.60 -33.52
CA SER A 386 12.03 -1.41 -32.16
C SER A 386 12.21 0.04 -31.73
N LEU A 387 11.20 0.63 -31.06
CA LEU A 387 11.37 1.95 -30.45
C LEU A 387 12.52 1.95 -29.43
N LEU A 388 12.80 0.80 -28.81
CA LEU A 388 13.84 0.65 -27.79
C LEU A 388 15.21 0.23 -28.35
N ASP A 389 15.36 0.02 -29.67
CA ASP A 389 16.64 -0.37 -30.29
C ASP A 389 17.75 0.64 -29.93
N GLY A 390 18.79 0.18 -29.24
CA GLY A 390 19.91 0.99 -28.77
C GLY A 390 19.62 1.95 -27.60
N ARG A 391 18.38 2.05 -27.11
CA ARG A 391 18.02 3.00 -26.03
C ARG A 391 18.35 2.47 -24.65
N ALA A 392 18.75 3.36 -23.76
CA ALA A 392 18.88 3.06 -22.34
C ALA A 392 17.48 2.95 -21.70
N VAL A 393 17.16 1.81 -21.08
CA VAL A 393 15.80 1.57 -20.53
C VAL A 393 15.85 0.85 -19.18
N CYS A 394 14.78 1.04 -18.40
CA CYS A 394 14.44 0.24 -17.22
C CYS A 394 13.27 -0.68 -17.58
N ALA A 395 13.29 -1.93 -17.13
CA ALA A 395 12.19 -2.86 -17.38
C ALA A 395 12.15 -3.96 -16.32
N ALA A 396 10.94 -4.47 -16.05
CA ALA A 396 10.69 -5.40 -14.95
C ALA A 396 11.56 -6.65 -15.01
N THR A 397 12.24 -6.93 -13.90
CA THR A 397 12.91 -8.21 -13.62
C THR A 397 11.93 -9.33 -13.28
N LEU A 398 10.67 -8.97 -13.01
CA LEU A 398 9.57 -9.89 -12.73
C LEU A 398 9.21 -10.75 -13.96
N PRO A 399 8.65 -11.96 -13.76
CA PRO A 399 8.24 -12.83 -14.84
C PRO A 399 7.28 -12.17 -15.85
N SER A 400 7.47 -12.50 -17.12
CA SER A 400 6.47 -12.29 -18.18
C SER A 400 5.29 -13.25 -18.00
N PRO A 401 4.14 -13.03 -18.67
CA PRO A 401 3.09 -14.02 -18.69
C PRO A 401 3.52 -15.29 -19.43
N ASP A 402 3.07 -16.43 -18.94
CA ASP A 402 3.39 -17.74 -19.52
C ASP A 402 2.91 -17.88 -20.98
N GLY A 403 3.74 -18.53 -21.80
CA GLY A 403 3.54 -18.60 -23.25
C GLY A 403 4.74 -19.14 -24.03
N GLN A 404 4.57 -19.24 -25.34
CA GLN A 404 5.62 -19.51 -26.29
C GLN A 404 6.37 -18.21 -26.61
N HIS A 405 7.58 -18.09 -26.11
CA HIS A 405 8.46 -16.93 -26.34
C HIS A 405 9.51 -17.30 -27.39
N PRO A 406 9.59 -16.59 -28.54
CA PRO A 406 10.55 -16.90 -29.58
C PRO A 406 11.99 -16.83 -29.05
N GLY A 407 12.71 -17.96 -29.03
CA GLY A 407 14.11 -17.99 -28.59
C GLY A 407 14.32 -17.85 -27.07
N ALA A 408 13.28 -17.99 -26.25
CA ALA A 408 13.38 -18.01 -24.79
C ALA A 408 12.83 -19.32 -24.21
N SER A 409 13.46 -19.79 -23.12
CA SER A 409 13.04 -20.99 -22.38
C SER A 409 12.14 -20.63 -21.21
N GLY A 410 11.07 -21.41 -21.00
CA GLY A 410 10.17 -21.24 -19.85
C GLY A 410 9.42 -19.91 -19.86
N VAL A 411 9.32 -19.29 -18.68
CA VAL A 411 8.68 -17.98 -18.47
C VAL A 411 9.80 -16.95 -18.25
N PRO A 412 10.27 -16.25 -19.31
CA PRO A 412 11.36 -15.30 -19.17
C PRO A 412 10.93 -14.10 -18.31
N ALA A 413 11.90 -13.32 -17.81
CA ALA A 413 11.60 -12.03 -17.20
C ALA A 413 10.96 -11.08 -18.22
N SER A 414 10.10 -10.17 -17.78
CA SER A 414 9.43 -9.19 -18.64
C SER A 414 10.42 -8.33 -19.45
N ARG A 415 11.56 -7.98 -18.85
CA ARG A 415 12.65 -7.25 -19.51
C ARG A 415 13.29 -7.97 -20.71
N TRP A 416 13.13 -9.29 -20.82
CA TRP A 416 13.58 -10.06 -21.99
C TRP A 416 13.05 -9.48 -23.31
N HIS A 417 11.82 -8.96 -23.30
CA HIS A 417 11.23 -8.32 -24.49
C HIS A 417 12.06 -7.14 -24.98
N ALA A 418 12.60 -6.31 -24.07
CA ALA A 418 13.45 -5.19 -24.42
C ALA A 418 14.85 -5.65 -24.86
N GLU A 419 15.44 -6.62 -24.15
CA GLU A 419 16.74 -7.25 -24.49
C GLU A 419 16.77 -7.80 -25.91
N THR A 420 15.79 -8.64 -26.26
CA THR A 420 15.74 -9.27 -27.58
C THR A 420 15.46 -8.28 -28.71
N ASN A 421 14.95 -7.08 -28.38
CA ASN A 421 14.70 -5.99 -29.33
C ASN A 421 15.78 -4.88 -29.27
N GLY A 422 16.98 -5.19 -28.75
CA GLY A 422 18.17 -4.34 -28.89
C GLY A 422 18.30 -3.23 -27.85
N ALA A 423 17.48 -3.22 -26.80
CA ALA A 423 17.57 -2.20 -25.76
C ALA A 423 18.80 -2.40 -24.86
N ARG A 424 19.39 -1.30 -24.39
CA ARG A 424 20.44 -1.28 -23.36
C ARG A 424 19.78 -1.17 -21.99
N LEU A 425 19.54 -2.30 -21.34
CA LEU A 425 18.91 -2.27 -20.03
C LEU A 425 19.88 -1.86 -18.93
N HIS A 426 19.38 -1.01 -18.04
CA HIS A 426 19.95 -0.90 -16.70
C HIS A 426 19.80 -2.24 -15.96
N PRO A 427 20.80 -2.67 -15.17
CA PRO A 427 20.60 -3.72 -14.17
C PRO A 427 19.36 -3.43 -13.32
N GLY A 428 18.70 -4.46 -12.81
CA GLY A 428 17.55 -4.21 -11.94
C GLY A 428 17.98 -3.50 -10.66
N ASN A 429 17.19 -2.54 -10.17
CA ASN A 429 17.49 -1.74 -8.98
C ASN A 429 18.85 -1.05 -9.14
N SER A 430 19.00 -0.19 -10.13
CA SER A 430 20.33 0.40 -10.42
C SER A 430 20.33 1.83 -10.92
N VAL A 431 19.17 2.42 -11.20
CA VAL A 431 19.06 3.85 -11.46
C VAL A 431 18.71 4.54 -10.16
N GLY A 432 19.65 5.36 -9.68
CA GLY A 432 19.53 6.00 -8.38
C GLY A 432 19.89 5.04 -7.24
N ASN A 433 18.92 4.65 -6.42
CA ASN A 433 19.12 3.81 -5.25
C ASN A 433 19.21 2.32 -5.63
N PRO A 434 20.36 1.67 -5.47
CA PRO A 434 20.52 0.29 -5.94
C PRO A 434 19.77 -0.77 -5.11
N ASN A 435 19.08 -0.37 -4.03
CA ASN A 435 18.40 -1.29 -3.12
C ASN A 435 16.89 -1.42 -3.38
N THR A 436 16.37 -0.65 -4.33
CA THR A 436 14.95 -0.62 -4.68
C THR A 436 14.81 -0.21 -6.13
N SER A 437 13.65 -0.48 -6.72
CA SER A 437 13.28 0.00 -8.04
C SER A 437 12.50 1.30 -8.00
N THR A 438 12.24 1.91 -6.83
CA THR A 438 11.34 3.08 -6.72
C THR A 438 11.73 4.26 -7.61
N ASP A 439 13.01 4.41 -7.90
CA ASP A 439 13.59 5.45 -8.74
C ASP A 439 14.17 4.90 -10.05
N ASP A 440 13.88 3.64 -10.38
CA ASP A 440 14.32 3.00 -11.62
C ASP A 440 13.55 3.50 -12.85
N ILE A 441 13.82 4.76 -13.20
CA ILE A 441 13.27 5.47 -14.35
C ILE A 441 14.40 5.82 -15.31
N ALA A 442 14.38 5.22 -16.51
CA ALA A 442 15.28 5.60 -17.58
C ALA A 442 14.58 6.58 -18.52
N VAL A 443 15.26 7.69 -18.82
CA VAL A 443 14.84 8.70 -19.78
C VAL A 443 15.88 8.74 -20.90
N ASP A 444 15.50 8.29 -22.10
CA ASP A 444 16.33 8.35 -23.31
C ASP A 444 15.58 9.16 -24.38
N GLY A 445 15.90 10.46 -24.43
CA GLY A 445 15.17 11.44 -25.23
C GLY A 445 13.72 11.57 -24.76
N LYS A 446 12.77 11.18 -25.63
CA LYS A 446 11.32 11.20 -25.34
C LYS A 446 10.73 9.83 -25.04
N VAL A 447 11.60 8.83 -24.86
CA VAL A 447 11.20 7.51 -24.36
C VAL A 447 11.49 7.46 -22.86
N VAL A 448 10.46 7.15 -22.08
CA VAL A 448 10.54 7.08 -20.61
C VAL A 448 10.12 5.69 -20.15
N THR A 449 10.96 4.97 -19.43
CA THR A 449 10.65 3.61 -19.00
C THR A 449 10.88 3.44 -17.51
N GLY A 450 9.95 2.77 -16.84
CA GLY A 450 10.04 2.44 -15.41
C GLY A 450 10.10 0.94 -15.17
N GLN A 451 10.88 0.52 -14.17
CA GLN A 451 11.09 -0.90 -13.92
C GLN A 451 9.82 -1.67 -13.53
N ASP A 452 9.08 -1.30 -12.50
CA ASP A 452 7.98 -2.11 -11.94
C ASP A 452 6.99 -1.24 -11.14
N ASP A 453 6.09 -1.85 -10.38
CA ASP A 453 5.06 -1.13 -9.64
C ASP A 453 5.61 -0.20 -8.53
N GLN A 454 6.82 -0.46 -8.02
CA GLN A 454 7.46 0.41 -7.04
C GLN A 454 7.91 1.73 -7.71
N SER A 455 8.29 1.68 -8.98
CA SER A 455 8.72 2.85 -9.75
C SER A 455 7.55 3.66 -10.32
N ALA A 456 6.31 3.16 -10.20
CA ALA A 456 5.12 3.76 -10.78
C ALA A 456 4.93 5.25 -10.42
N ARG A 457 5.11 5.58 -9.14
CA ARG A 457 4.99 6.97 -8.67
C ARG A 457 6.06 7.87 -9.29
N GLU A 458 7.31 7.43 -9.29
CA GLU A 458 8.42 8.23 -9.80
C GLU A 458 8.35 8.41 -11.32
N LEU A 459 7.82 7.42 -12.06
CA LEU A 459 7.50 7.58 -13.47
C LEU A 459 6.50 8.73 -13.71
N GLY A 460 5.43 8.79 -12.90
CA GLY A 460 4.44 9.87 -12.96
C GLY A 460 5.06 11.25 -12.73
N ARG A 461 5.90 11.37 -11.70
CA ARG A 461 6.65 12.60 -11.38
C ARG A 461 7.63 13.01 -12.46
N THR A 462 8.34 12.03 -13.01
CA THR A 462 9.29 12.23 -14.11
C THR A 462 8.56 12.76 -15.33
N LEU A 463 7.46 12.12 -15.74
CA LEU A 463 6.64 12.61 -16.86
C LEU A 463 6.07 14.00 -16.60
N ALA A 464 5.56 14.27 -15.40
CA ALA A 464 5.06 15.59 -15.03
C ALA A 464 6.15 16.68 -15.14
N THR A 465 7.36 16.37 -14.69
CA THR A 465 8.51 17.29 -14.76
C THR A 465 8.92 17.55 -16.21
N LEU A 466 9.07 16.48 -17.00
CA LEU A 466 9.42 16.54 -18.41
C LEU A 466 8.41 17.31 -19.25
N LEU A 467 7.11 17.17 -18.94
CA LEU A 467 6.04 17.87 -19.64
C LEU A 467 5.93 19.36 -19.27
N ARG A 468 6.35 19.74 -18.05
CA ARG A 468 6.38 21.15 -17.61
C ARG A 468 7.57 21.93 -18.16
N ALA A 469 8.65 21.25 -18.52
CA ALA A 469 9.85 21.86 -19.10
C ALA A 469 9.69 22.23 -20.59
N ARG A 470 8.50 22.05 -21.18
CA ARG A 470 8.19 22.32 -22.59
C ARG A 470 7.65 23.71 -22.84
#